data_AF-A0A3M2VN03-F1
#
_entry.id   AF-A0A3M2VN03-F1
#
_cell.length_a   1.000
_cell.length_b   1.000
_cell.length_c   1.000
_cell.angle_alpha   90.00
_cell.angle_beta   90.00
_cell.angle_gamma   90.00
#
_symmetry.space_group_name_H-M   'P 1'
#
loop_
_entity.id
_entity.type
_entity.pdbx_description
1 polymer ?
#
loop_
_entity_poly.entity_id
_entity_poly.type
_entity_poly.pdbx_seq_one_letter_code
_entity_poly.pdbx_strand_id
1 'polypeptide(L)'
;MHPTIMIRFMRLKKRFLQMQLFQSRLTEVPDWPANISGFSYAPFRPGQRPGSHLYPTREQIKEDLLLIKPFTQKIRTYSVEGTLAYIPEIAEELGMTVTLGVWISPDEVRNTQELNTAIEITNRCTNVQRLIVGNEVLYRGDISPDQLIEHIETARRHINVPVGTSETWMQWLEAPELAEHSDFIAAHILPFWERSTAATAASTVIAQAQQLQRQYPDKPLILSEVGWPSKGNATRRTSTTPAEQAISLRTQLSLLAQHDYPYFVIEAFDQPWKTGEGTPGPHWGVFNSQRQLKLQLYGPVEEQVRWRSVLPNLVIHLRPGSWYTTLAITIVLYCALIIAALAYSRLLPLWITLPISLLWATCLLAGIAIESHEFLEAVWGPVQPRTFLPARCKYDNALKVSVHVPCHNEPPDMVKRTLDSLQKLDYPNFEVLVIDNNTQDRTTWEPVERHCQQLGPVSNSSTSIRCQDSRQVH
;
A
#
# COMPACT_ATOMS: atom_id res chain seq x y z
N MET A 1 -5.35 -1.30 47.38
CA MET A 1 -5.66 -1.52 45.96
C MET A 1 -6.89 -0.67 45.62
N HIS A 2 -6.75 0.35 44.76
CA HIS A 2 -7.82 1.33 44.49
C HIS A 2 -9.05 0.66 43.83
N PRO A 3 -10.29 0.96 44.25
CA PRO A 3 -11.52 0.34 43.72
C PRO A 3 -11.67 0.48 42.19
N THR A 4 -11.09 1.53 41.60
CA THR A 4 -11.07 1.79 40.15
C THR A 4 -10.31 0.73 39.34
N ILE A 5 -9.26 0.13 39.92
CA ILE A 5 -8.45 -0.91 39.27
C ILE A 5 -9.22 -2.24 39.24
N MET A 6 -9.91 -2.57 40.33
CA MET A 6 -10.70 -3.79 40.45
C MET A 6 -11.92 -3.78 39.51
N ILE A 7 -12.56 -2.62 39.34
CA ILE A 7 -13.67 -2.43 38.38
C ILE A 7 -13.18 -2.55 36.93
N ARG A 8 -12.00 -1.99 36.61
CA ARG A 8 -11.36 -2.18 35.28
C ARG A 8 -11.01 -3.64 35.03
N PHE A 9 -10.49 -4.36 36.02
CA PHE A 9 -10.13 -5.77 35.92
C PHE A 9 -11.35 -6.68 35.76
N MET A 10 -12.45 -6.40 36.49
CA MET A 10 -13.71 -7.13 36.34
C MET A 10 -14.40 -6.86 34.99
N ARG A 11 -14.35 -5.62 34.48
CA ARG A 11 -14.80 -5.31 33.11
C ARG A 11 -13.95 -6.01 32.05
N LEU A 12 -12.63 -6.09 32.26
CA LEU A 12 -11.73 -6.86 31.39
C LEU A 12 -12.08 -8.36 31.41
N LYS A 13 -12.27 -8.95 32.60
CA LYS A 13 -12.64 -10.35 32.76
C LYS A 13 -13.98 -10.68 32.11
N LYS A 14 -14.97 -9.79 32.23
CA LYS A 14 -16.28 -9.93 31.58
C LYS A 14 -16.18 -9.84 30.05
N ARG A 15 -15.33 -8.95 29.52
CA ARG A 15 -14.99 -8.89 28.08
C ARG A 15 -14.20 -10.12 27.61
N PHE A 16 -13.30 -10.65 28.44
CA PHE A 16 -12.49 -11.83 28.12
C PHE A 16 -13.33 -13.11 28.10
N LEU A 17 -14.33 -13.23 28.97
CA LEU A 17 -15.29 -14.34 28.96
C LEU A 17 -16.29 -14.26 27.80
N GLN A 18 -16.58 -13.05 27.30
CA GLN A 18 -17.43 -12.82 26.11
C GLN A 18 -16.65 -12.89 24.79
N MET A 19 -15.32 -12.77 24.81
CA MET A 19 -14.49 -12.97 23.63
C MET A 19 -14.41 -14.47 23.33
N GLN A 20 -15.37 -14.95 22.54
CA GLN A 20 -15.27 -16.23 21.85
C GLN A 20 -14.13 -16.14 20.83
N LEU A 21 -12.90 -16.36 21.31
CA LEU A 21 -11.61 -16.24 20.61
C LEU A 21 -11.48 -17.13 19.34
N PHE A 22 -12.50 -17.92 19.03
CA PHE A 22 -12.56 -18.87 17.92
C PHE A 22 -13.85 -18.78 17.09
N GLN A 23 -14.73 -17.81 17.35
CA GLN A 23 -15.95 -17.67 16.55
C GLN A 23 -15.71 -16.77 15.35
N SER A 24 -16.20 -17.23 14.20
CA SER A 24 -16.43 -16.35 13.07
C SER A 24 -17.60 -15.41 13.38
N ARG A 25 -17.43 -14.14 13.03
CA ARG A 25 -18.51 -13.17 13.10
C ARG A 25 -19.16 -13.10 11.73
N LEU A 26 -20.44 -13.45 11.66
CA LEU A 26 -21.24 -13.20 10.47
C LEU A 26 -21.71 -11.75 10.52
N THR A 27 -21.36 -10.99 9.49
CA THR A 27 -21.83 -9.61 9.32
C THR A 27 -22.78 -9.57 8.13
N GLU A 28 -24.03 -9.21 8.41
CA GLU A 28 -25.03 -8.94 7.37
C GLU A 28 -24.65 -7.67 6.64
N VAL A 29 -24.49 -7.77 5.32
CA VAL A 29 -24.18 -6.66 4.43
C VAL A 29 -25.01 -6.82 3.15
N PRO A 30 -25.36 -5.72 2.46
CA PRO A 30 -26.09 -5.79 1.19
C PRO A 30 -25.39 -6.72 0.21
N ASP A 31 -26.13 -7.45 -0.62
CA ASP A 31 -25.51 -8.22 -1.70
C ASP A 31 -24.83 -7.30 -2.71
N TRP A 32 -23.88 -7.86 -3.46
CA TRP A 32 -23.25 -7.15 -4.57
C TRP A 32 -24.33 -6.71 -5.57
N PRO A 33 -24.35 -5.44 -6.01
CA PRO A 33 -25.36 -4.97 -6.95
C PRO A 33 -25.33 -5.77 -8.26
N ALA A 34 -26.50 -6.10 -8.80
CA ALA A 34 -26.62 -6.90 -10.03
C ALA A 34 -25.85 -6.29 -11.22
N ASN A 35 -25.73 -4.96 -11.26
CA ASN A 35 -24.90 -4.23 -12.20
C ASN A 35 -24.24 -3.06 -11.46
N ILE A 36 -22.96 -2.84 -11.68
CA ILE A 36 -22.22 -1.70 -11.11
C ILE A 36 -21.94 -0.66 -12.18
N SER A 37 -21.63 0.58 -11.76
CA SER A 37 -21.36 1.68 -12.70
C SER A 37 -20.17 1.37 -13.62
N GLY A 38 -19.04 0.89 -13.09
CA GLY A 38 -17.89 0.50 -13.89
C GLY A 38 -16.69 0.02 -13.06
N PHE A 39 -15.68 -0.52 -13.73
CA PHE A 39 -14.38 -0.86 -13.13
C PHE A 39 -13.26 0.02 -13.66
N SER A 40 -12.33 0.40 -12.77
CA SER A 40 -10.99 0.79 -13.21
C SER A 40 -10.23 -0.45 -13.65
N TYR A 41 -9.60 -0.38 -14.83
CA TYR A 41 -9.03 -1.53 -15.51
C TYR A 41 -7.59 -1.27 -15.96
N ALA A 42 -6.69 -2.10 -15.43
CA ALA A 42 -5.31 -2.23 -15.86
C ALA A 42 -5.03 -3.72 -16.18
N PRO A 43 -4.64 -4.08 -17.42
CA PRO A 43 -4.56 -5.49 -17.84
C PRO A 43 -3.29 -6.24 -17.42
N PHE A 44 -2.40 -5.64 -16.61
CA PHE A 44 -1.09 -6.22 -16.34
C PHE A 44 -1.19 -7.54 -15.55
N ARG A 45 -0.55 -8.59 -16.09
CA ARG A 45 -0.37 -9.90 -15.45
C ARG A 45 0.88 -9.92 -14.57
N PRO A 46 1.07 -10.92 -13.69
CA PRO A 46 2.33 -11.10 -12.97
C PRO A 46 3.54 -11.06 -13.93
N GLY A 47 4.54 -10.23 -13.61
CA GLY A 47 5.72 -9.99 -14.44
C GLY A 47 5.59 -8.85 -15.46
N GLN A 48 4.39 -8.32 -15.66
CA GLN A 48 4.12 -7.16 -16.51
C GLN A 48 3.89 -5.91 -15.65
N ARG A 49 4.25 -4.73 -16.16
CA ARG A 49 4.04 -3.43 -15.49
C ARG A 49 4.07 -2.25 -16.48
N PRO A 50 3.47 -1.10 -16.14
CA PRO A 50 3.64 0.13 -16.90
C PRO A 50 5.12 0.50 -17.08
N GLY A 51 5.48 1.03 -18.25
CA GLY A 51 6.86 1.44 -18.58
C GLY A 51 7.85 0.28 -18.71
N SER A 52 7.40 -0.98 -18.68
CA SER A 52 8.22 -2.12 -19.10
C SER A 52 8.02 -2.43 -20.57
N HIS A 53 8.96 -3.11 -21.23
CA HIS A 53 8.75 -3.56 -22.61
C HIS A 53 7.82 -4.78 -22.73
N LEU A 54 7.18 -5.22 -21.63
CA LEU A 54 6.32 -6.38 -21.60
C LEU A 54 4.89 -5.99 -21.21
N TYR A 55 4.10 -5.66 -22.23
CA TYR A 55 2.69 -5.34 -22.09
C TYR A 55 1.79 -6.57 -22.30
N PRO A 56 0.54 -6.54 -21.80
CA PRO A 56 -0.45 -7.58 -22.06
C PRO A 56 -0.76 -7.74 -23.55
N THR A 57 -1.05 -8.96 -24.01
CA THR A 57 -1.49 -9.15 -25.41
C THR A 57 -2.96 -8.77 -25.60
N ARG A 58 -3.40 -8.61 -26.85
CA ARG A 58 -4.80 -8.33 -27.18
C ARG A 58 -5.74 -9.43 -26.68
N GLU A 59 -5.30 -10.68 -26.75
CA GLU A 59 -6.04 -11.84 -26.25
C GLU A 59 -6.18 -11.79 -24.73
N GLN A 60 -5.10 -11.44 -24.01
CA GLN A 60 -5.15 -11.27 -22.56
C GLN A 60 -6.12 -10.16 -22.15
N ILE A 61 -6.13 -9.05 -22.89
CA ILE A 61 -7.08 -7.96 -22.67
C ILE A 61 -8.52 -8.45 -22.91
N LYS A 62 -8.76 -9.21 -23.98
CA LYS A 62 -10.09 -9.75 -24.30
C LYS A 62 -10.59 -10.75 -23.24
N GLU A 63 -9.72 -11.63 -22.76
CA GLU A 63 -10.01 -12.55 -21.65
C GLU A 63 -10.45 -11.79 -20.39
N ASP A 64 -9.70 -10.75 -20.02
CA ASP A 64 -9.98 -9.94 -18.84
C ASP A 64 -11.31 -9.18 -18.99
N LEU A 65 -11.60 -8.60 -20.16
CA LEU A 65 -12.88 -7.90 -20.42
C LEU A 65 -14.09 -8.85 -20.40
N LEU A 66 -13.94 -10.10 -20.88
CA LEU A 66 -14.99 -11.11 -20.78
C LEU A 66 -15.32 -11.49 -19.33
N LEU A 67 -14.35 -11.42 -18.41
CA LEU A 67 -14.58 -11.63 -16.98
C LEU A 67 -15.26 -10.45 -16.30
N ILE A 68 -15.00 -9.23 -16.77
CA ILE A 68 -15.60 -8.00 -16.24
C ILE A 68 -17.05 -7.82 -16.71
N LYS A 69 -17.33 -8.18 -17.96
CA LYS A 69 -18.62 -7.94 -18.65
C LYS A 69 -19.87 -8.35 -17.85
N PRO A 70 -19.91 -9.48 -17.11
CA PRO A 70 -21.08 -9.85 -16.31
C PRO A 70 -21.43 -8.86 -15.19
N PHE A 71 -20.48 -8.02 -14.76
CA PHE A 71 -20.66 -7.07 -13.66
C PHE A 71 -20.96 -5.65 -14.15
N THR A 72 -20.50 -5.29 -15.34
CA THR A 72 -20.66 -3.94 -15.91
C THR A 72 -20.30 -3.90 -17.39
N GLN A 73 -20.85 -2.89 -18.08
CA GLN A 73 -20.52 -2.57 -19.47
C GLN A 73 -19.52 -1.41 -19.58
N LYS A 74 -19.05 -0.83 -18.47
CA LYS A 74 -18.17 0.35 -18.49
C LYS A 74 -16.84 0.07 -17.81
N ILE A 75 -15.77 0.51 -18.46
CA ILE A 75 -14.42 0.47 -17.89
C ILE A 75 -13.76 1.85 -17.95
N ARG A 76 -12.85 2.10 -17.02
CA ARG A 76 -11.93 3.24 -17.03
C ARG A 76 -10.50 2.73 -17.19
N THR A 77 -9.73 3.33 -18.08
CA THR A 77 -8.30 3.03 -18.27
C THR A 77 -7.43 4.21 -17.85
N TYR A 78 -6.10 4.02 -17.88
CA TYR A 78 -5.14 4.98 -17.32
C TYR A 78 -4.11 5.54 -18.32
N SER A 79 -3.85 4.81 -19.41
CA SER A 79 -2.82 5.10 -20.40
C SER A 79 -3.21 4.44 -21.73
N VAL A 80 -2.67 4.95 -22.82
CA VAL A 80 -2.76 4.36 -24.16
C VAL A 80 -1.41 3.82 -24.66
N GLU A 81 -0.44 3.65 -23.77
CA GLU A 81 0.89 3.16 -24.14
C GLU A 81 0.89 1.71 -24.63
N GLY A 82 1.61 1.44 -25.72
CA GLY A 82 1.80 0.09 -26.24
C GLY A 82 0.49 -0.60 -26.61
N THR A 83 0.25 -1.79 -26.05
CA THR A 83 -0.97 -2.55 -26.37
C THR A 83 -2.23 -2.01 -25.66
N LEU A 84 -2.09 -1.08 -24.71
CA LEU A 84 -3.22 -0.47 -24.03
C LEU A 84 -4.09 0.38 -24.98
N ALA A 85 -3.50 0.92 -26.04
CA ALA A 85 -4.19 1.62 -27.13
C ALA A 85 -5.29 0.78 -27.80
N TYR A 86 -5.20 -0.56 -27.75
CA TYR A 86 -6.19 -1.45 -28.35
C TYR A 86 -7.40 -1.75 -27.45
N ILE A 87 -7.38 -1.32 -26.18
CA ILE A 87 -8.49 -1.60 -25.24
C ILE A 87 -9.83 -1.08 -25.76
N PRO A 88 -9.97 0.16 -26.29
CA PRO A 88 -11.25 0.65 -26.78
C PRO A 88 -11.82 -0.17 -27.93
N GLU A 89 -10.98 -0.57 -28.89
CA GLU A 89 -11.38 -1.42 -30.02
C GLU A 89 -11.88 -2.80 -29.54
N ILE A 90 -11.15 -3.45 -28.63
CA ILE A 90 -11.56 -4.75 -28.08
C ILE A 90 -12.84 -4.61 -27.22
N ALA A 91 -12.97 -3.51 -26.48
CA ALA A 91 -14.17 -3.22 -25.70
C ALA A 91 -15.39 -3.00 -26.60
N GLU A 92 -15.21 -2.34 -27.75
CA GLU A 92 -16.27 -2.11 -28.74
C GLU A 92 -16.80 -3.43 -29.30
N GLU A 93 -15.92 -4.38 -29.66
CA GLU A 93 -16.30 -5.74 -30.07
C GLU A 93 -17.17 -6.47 -29.03
N LEU A 94 -16.96 -6.16 -27.75
CA LEU A 94 -17.68 -6.76 -26.63
C LEU A 94 -18.95 -5.99 -26.22
N GLY A 95 -19.24 -4.86 -26.87
CA GLY A 95 -20.35 -3.97 -26.53
C GLY A 95 -20.14 -3.21 -25.21
N MET A 96 -18.89 -2.94 -24.86
CA MET A 96 -18.48 -2.20 -23.67
C MET A 96 -18.02 -0.78 -24.03
N THR A 97 -18.18 0.15 -23.09
CA THR A 97 -17.81 1.56 -23.25
C THR A 97 -16.62 1.92 -22.38
N VAL A 98 -15.79 2.85 -22.85
CA VAL A 98 -14.52 3.21 -22.21
C VAL A 98 -14.51 4.68 -21.79
N THR A 99 -14.12 4.93 -20.54
CA THR A 99 -13.57 6.23 -20.11
C THR A 99 -12.06 6.14 -20.26
N LEU A 100 -11.53 6.75 -21.33
CA LEU A 100 -10.14 6.56 -21.76
C LEU A 100 -9.22 7.46 -20.93
N GLY A 101 -8.21 6.88 -20.28
CA GLY A 101 -7.21 7.63 -19.54
C GLY A 101 -5.96 7.93 -20.37
N VAL A 102 -5.41 9.13 -20.18
CA VAL A 102 -4.13 9.58 -20.72
C VAL A 102 -3.18 9.76 -19.54
N TRP A 103 -2.05 9.06 -19.55
CA TRP A 103 -1.08 9.19 -18.46
C TRP A 103 -0.21 10.42 -18.66
N ILE A 104 -0.28 11.35 -17.71
CA ILE A 104 0.54 12.57 -17.70
C ILE A 104 1.59 12.45 -16.60
N SER A 105 2.83 12.81 -16.95
CA SER A 105 4.03 12.68 -16.13
C SER A 105 4.95 13.90 -16.33
N PRO A 106 6.12 13.97 -15.66
CA PRO A 106 7.09 15.04 -15.93
C PRO A 106 7.77 14.98 -17.32
N ASP A 107 7.54 13.92 -18.11
CA ASP A 107 8.10 13.73 -19.45
C ASP A 107 7.15 14.29 -20.53
N GLU A 108 7.45 15.49 -21.02
CA GLU A 108 6.64 16.20 -22.01
C GLU A 108 6.54 15.47 -23.36
N VAL A 109 7.61 14.80 -23.79
CA VAL A 109 7.62 14.05 -25.06
C VAL A 109 6.65 12.89 -24.96
N ARG A 110 6.70 12.14 -23.84
CA ARG A 110 5.78 11.05 -23.58
C ARG A 110 4.34 11.54 -23.43
N ASN A 111 4.11 12.64 -22.70
CA ASN A 111 2.78 13.22 -22.55
C ASN A 111 2.16 13.57 -23.90
N THR A 112 2.95 14.17 -24.80
CA THR A 112 2.51 14.52 -26.15
C THR A 112 2.13 13.28 -26.96
N GLN A 113 2.92 12.20 -26.87
CA GLN A 113 2.63 10.93 -27.54
C GLN A 113 1.35 10.27 -27.01
N GLU A 114 1.19 10.19 -25.68
CA GLU A 114 -0.01 9.69 -25.02
C GLU A 114 -1.26 10.49 -25.44
N LEU A 115 -1.17 11.82 -25.41
CA LEU A 115 -2.28 12.70 -25.75
C LEU A 115 -2.70 12.57 -27.22
N ASN A 116 -1.75 12.60 -28.16
CA ASN A 116 -2.04 12.45 -29.59
C ASN A 116 -2.69 11.10 -29.90
N THR A 117 -2.15 10.02 -29.32
CA THR A 117 -2.69 8.67 -29.49
C THR A 117 -4.11 8.57 -28.94
N ALA A 118 -4.37 9.17 -27.78
CA ALA A 118 -5.69 9.15 -27.18
C ALA A 118 -6.72 9.97 -27.98
N ILE A 119 -6.32 11.11 -28.54
CA ILE A 119 -7.15 11.90 -29.46
C ILE A 119 -7.52 11.07 -30.71
N GLU A 120 -6.54 10.40 -31.32
CA GLU A 120 -6.76 9.52 -32.47
C GLU A 120 -7.76 8.39 -32.15
N ILE A 121 -7.52 7.67 -31.04
CA ILE A 121 -8.39 6.58 -30.59
C ILE A 121 -9.81 7.08 -30.33
N THR A 122 -9.95 8.22 -29.66
CA THR A 122 -11.25 8.80 -29.30
C THR A 122 -12.05 9.21 -30.54
N ASN A 123 -11.39 9.76 -31.55
CA ASN A 123 -12.04 10.10 -32.83
C ASN A 123 -12.37 8.87 -33.67
N ARG A 124 -11.64 7.76 -33.50
CA ARG A 124 -11.83 6.50 -34.23
C ARG A 124 -12.89 5.58 -33.60
N CYS A 125 -12.93 5.47 -32.27
CA CYS A 125 -13.73 4.47 -31.56
C CYS A 125 -14.99 5.11 -30.96
N THR A 126 -16.18 4.63 -31.34
CA THR A 126 -17.45 5.26 -30.94
C THR A 126 -17.85 4.96 -29.49
N ASN A 127 -17.26 3.93 -28.90
CA ASN A 127 -17.53 3.48 -27.53
C ASN A 127 -16.74 4.26 -26.46
N VAL A 128 -15.86 5.18 -26.83
CA VAL A 128 -15.17 6.08 -25.90
C VAL A 128 -16.14 7.18 -25.46
N GLN A 129 -16.55 7.16 -24.19
CA GLN A 129 -17.56 8.10 -23.66
C GLN A 129 -16.96 9.38 -23.11
N ARG A 130 -15.73 9.32 -22.60
CA ARG A 130 -15.02 10.44 -21.95
C ARG A 130 -13.52 10.24 -22.08
N LEU A 131 -12.79 11.35 -22.10
CA LEU A 131 -11.35 11.36 -21.98
C LEU A 131 -10.93 11.95 -20.63
N ILE A 132 -10.07 11.24 -19.90
CA ILE A 132 -9.45 11.70 -18.67
C ILE A 132 -7.98 11.98 -18.96
N VAL A 133 -7.59 13.24 -18.94
CA VAL A 133 -6.22 13.71 -19.15
C VAL A 133 -5.55 13.87 -17.80
N GLY A 134 -4.74 12.88 -17.42
CA GLY A 134 -4.09 12.82 -16.13
C GLY A 134 -4.84 11.97 -15.10
N ASN A 135 -4.07 11.43 -14.16
CA ASN A 135 -4.55 10.68 -13.01
C ASN A 135 -3.70 11.13 -11.83
N GLU A 136 -4.24 11.78 -10.81
CA GLU A 136 -3.49 12.24 -9.62
C GLU A 136 -2.21 13.02 -9.96
N VAL A 137 -2.24 13.82 -11.03
CA VAL A 137 -1.07 14.55 -11.54
C VAL A 137 -0.60 15.58 -10.52
N LEU A 138 -1.56 16.33 -9.96
CA LEU A 138 -1.27 17.34 -8.94
C LEU A 138 -0.87 16.68 -7.62
N TYR A 139 -1.56 15.61 -7.23
CA TYR A 139 -1.21 14.83 -6.03
C TYR A 139 0.21 14.27 -6.10
N ARG A 140 0.65 13.78 -7.26
CA ARG A 140 2.02 13.31 -7.48
C ARG A 140 3.04 14.43 -7.61
N GLY A 141 2.60 15.67 -7.84
CA GLY A 141 3.48 16.82 -8.10
C GLY A 141 4.24 16.68 -9.42
N ASP A 142 3.66 16.01 -10.42
CA ASP A 142 4.35 15.72 -11.69
C ASP A 142 4.51 16.99 -12.55
N ILE A 143 3.44 17.78 -12.67
CA ILE A 143 3.40 19.07 -13.39
C ILE A 143 2.48 20.06 -12.65
N SER A 144 2.56 21.34 -13.01
CA SER A 144 1.73 22.40 -12.43
C SER A 144 0.26 22.36 -12.92
N PRO A 145 -0.68 22.99 -12.20
CA PRO A 145 -2.08 23.14 -12.64
C PRO A 145 -2.20 23.76 -14.04
N ASP A 146 -1.46 24.82 -14.32
CA ASP A 146 -1.49 25.49 -15.64
C ASP A 146 -1.08 24.57 -16.79
N GLN A 147 -0.03 23.76 -16.59
CA GLN A 147 0.41 22.77 -17.58
C GLN A 147 -0.64 21.66 -17.78
N LEU A 148 -1.30 21.23 -16.70
CA LEU A 148 -2.36 20.24 -16.80
C LEU A 148 -3.59 20.80 -17.55
N ILE A 149 -3.96 22.05 -17.28
CA ILE A 149 -5.01 22.78 -18.00
C ILE A 149 -4.69 22.85 -19.49
N GLU A 150 -3.44 23.15 -19.86
CA GLU A 150 -3.02 23.19 -21.27
C GLU A 150 -3.23 21.85 -21.98
N HIS A 151 -2.91 20.72 -21.32
CA HIS A 151 -3.16 19.40 -21.88
C HIS A 151 -4.66 19.09 -22.03
N ILE A 152 -5.48 19.47 -21.04
CA ILE A 152 -6.95 19.30 -21.09
C ILE A 152 -7.53 20.10 -22.26
N GLU A 153 -7.19 21.39 -22.37
CA GLU A 153 -7.67 22.27 -23.44
C GLU A 153 -7.19 21.82 -24.82
N THR A 154 -5.97 21.29 -24.91
CA THR A 154 -5.46 20.71 -26.15
C THR A 154 -6.32 19.54 -26.61
N ALA A 155 -6.68 18.62 -25.71
CA ALA A 155 -7.60 17.53 -26.05
C ALA A 155 -8.98 18.05 -26.46
N ARG A 156 -9.57 18.97 -25.69
CA ARG A 156 -10.91 19.56 -25.95
C ARG A 156 -11.04 20.17 -27.34
N ARG A 157 -9.97 20.76 -27.88
CA ARG A 157 -9.99 21.35 -29.24
C ARG A 157 -10.05 20.30 -30.36
N HIS A 158 -9.69 19.05 -30.09
CA HIS A 158 -9.52 18.01 -31.11
C HIS A 158 -10.54 16.86 -31.02
N ILE A 159 -11.36 16.80 -29.95
CA ILE A 159 -12.35 15.73 -29.74
C ILE A 159 -13.70 16.30 -29.28
N ASN A 160 -14.79 15.59 -29.57
CA ASN A 160 -16.16 16.01 -29.25
C ASN A 160 -16.74 15.32 -28.01
N VAL A 161 -15.99 14.43 -27.35
CA VAL A 161 -16.42 13.78 -26.12
C VAL A 161 -16.01 14.62 -24.90
N PRO A 162 -16.72 14.54 -23.76
CA PRO A 162 -16.33 15.28 -22.56
C PRO A 162 -14.91 14.96 -22.10
N VAL A 163 -14.16 16.00 -21.73
CA VAL A 163 -12.77 15.94 -21.29
C VAL A 163 -12.63 16.51 -19.88
N GLY A 164 -11.82 15.87 -19.05
CA GLY A 164 -11.42 16.41 -17.75
C GLY A 164 -10.14 15.74 -17.24
N THR A 165 -9.76 16.04 -16.00
CA THR A 165 -8.71 15.30 -15.27
C THR A 165 -9.33 14.47 -14.15
N SER A 166 -8.59 13.48 -13.63
CA SER A 166 -8.97 12.71 -12.46
C SER A 166 -7.97 12.96 -11.34
N GLU A 167 -8.42 13.62 -10.28
CA GLU A 167 -7.59 14.00 -9.12
C GLU A 167 -8.21 13.48 -7.83
N THR A 168 -7.48 13.56 -6.70
CA THR A 168 -8.12 13.27 -5.40
C THR A 168 -9.16 14.35 -5.08
N TRP A 169 -10.15 14.00 -4.25
CA TRP A 169 -11.18 14.96 -3.86
C TRP A 169 -10.62 16.22 -3.18
N MET A 170 -9.45 16.13 -2.52
CA MET A 170 -8.80 17.30 -1.89
C MET A 170 -8.19 18.22 -2.94
N GLN A 171 -7.57 17.68 -4.00
CA GLN A 171 -6.97 18.49 -5.06
C GLN A 171 -8.01 19.35 -5.79
N TRP A 172 -9.25 18.87 -5.93
CA TRP A 172 -10.33 19.70 -6.46
C TRP A 172 -10.58 20.93 -5.58
N LEU A 173 -10.54 20.79 -4.25
CA LEU A 173 -10.72 21.91 -3.32
C LEU A 173 -9.51 22.86 -3.28
N GLU A 174 -8.31 22.34 -3.51
CA GLU A 174 -7.04 23.10 -3.49
C GLU A 174 -6.77 23.86 -4.79
N ALA A 175 -7.18 23.29 -5.94
CA ALA A 175 -7.03 23.86 -7.28
C ALA A 175 -8.39 23.97 -8.01
N PRO A 176 -9.33 24.80 -7.52
CA PRO A 176 -10.67 24.90 -8.07
C PRO A 176 -10.71 25.40 -9.52
N GLU A 177 -9.68 26.08 -9.99
CA GLU A 177 -9.52 26.53 -11.38
C GLU A 177 -9.57 25.38 -12.40
N LEU A 178 -9.17 24.16 -12.02
CA LEU A 178 -9.28 22.96 -12.88
C LEU A 178 -10.73 22.67 -13.29
N ALA A 179 -11.70 23.05 -12.45
CA ALA A 179 -13.11 22.77 -12.71
C ALA A 179 -13.64 23.58 -13.89
N GLU A 180 -13.10 24.77 -14.15
CA GLU A 180 -13.51 25.60 -15.28
C GLU A 180 -13.12 24.93 -16.61
N HIS A 181 -11.95 24.29 -16.64
CA HIS A 181 -11.37 23.63 -17.80
C HIS A 181 -11.79 22.16 -17.98
N SER A 182 -12.45 21.56 -16.99
CA SER A 182 -12.95 20.19 -17.05
C SER A 182 -14.46 20.15 -17.28
N ASP A 183 -14.94 19.28 -18.17
CA ASP A 183 -16.38 19.11 -18.44
C ASP A 183 -17.13 18.40 -17.30
N PHE A 184 -16.39 17.69 -16.45
CA PHE A 184 -16.89 16.97 -15.28
C PHE A 184 -15.82 16.96 -14.18
N ILE A 185 -16.25 16.71 -12.95
CA ILE A 185 -15.37 16.46 -11.81
C ILE A 185 -15.17 14.96 -11.71
N ALA A 186 -13.95 14.48 -11.93
CA ALA A 186 -13.58 13.09 -11.65
C ALA A 186 -12.70 13.04 -10.40
N ALA A 187 -13.24 12.47 -9.33
CA ALA A 187 -12.60 12.47 -8.02
C ALA A 187 -12.28 11.05 -7.53
N HIS A 188 -11.07 10.88 -7.02
CA HIS A 188 -10.69 9.71 -6.24
C HIS A 188 -11.13 9.90 -4.79
N ILE A 189 -11.91 8.96 -4.29
CA ILE A 189 -12.36 8.93 -2.90
C ILE A 189 -12.05 7.55 -2.31
N LEU A 190 -10.92 7.47 -1.62
CA LEU A 190 -10.36 6.24 -1.08
C LEU A 190 -10.16 6.36 0.44
N PRO A 191 -11.23 6.21 1.26
CA PRO A 191 -11.18 6.41 2.71
C PRO A 191 -10.18 5.53 3.46
N PHE A 192 -9.72 4.44 2.84
CA PHE A 192 -8.65 3.60 3.36
C PHE A 192 -7.38 4.42 3.65
N TRP A 193 -6.96 5.29 2.73
CA TRP A 193 -5.80 6.16 2.90
C TRP A 193 -6.02 7.23 3.98
N GLU A 194 -7.28 7.62 4.18
CA GLU A 194 -7.72 8.54 5.22
C GLU A 194 -8.00 7.84 6.56
N ARG A 195 -7.64 6.55 6.68
CA ARG A 195 -7.70 5.77 7.93
C ARG A 195 -9.13 5.57 8.45
N SER A 196 -10.12 5.62 7.56
CA SER A 196 -11.47 5.18 7.88
C SER A 196 -11.47 3.69 8.24
N THR A 197 -12.52 3.24 8.92
CA THR A 197 -12.78 1.80 9.10
C THR A 197 -13.64 1.28 7.95
N ALA A 198 -13.61 -0.02 7.67
CA ALA A 198 -14.46 -0.62 6.63
C ALA A 198 -15.96 -0.34 6.87
N ALA A 199 -16.38 -0.23 8.13
CA ALA A 199 -17.76 0.07 8.50
C ALA A 199 -18.19 1.53 8.23
N THR A 200 -17.24 2.48 8.27
CA THR A 200 -17.53 3.92 8.09
C THR A 200 -17.12 4.45 6.72
N ALA A 201 -16.33 3.69 5.95
CA ALA A 201 -15.78 4.09 4.66
C ALA A 201 -16.88 4.54 3.68
N ALA A 202 -17.96 3.77 3.58
CA ALA A 202 -19.05 4.06 2.66
C ALA A 202 -19.74 5.41 2.96
N SER A 203 -20.00 5.72 4.24
CA SER A 203 -20.56 7.02 4.61
C SER A 203 -19.60 8.18 4.37
N THR A 204 -18.29 7.97 4.57
CA THR A 204 -17.26 8.97 4.25
C THR A 204 -17.28 9.31 2.77
N VAL A 205 -17.40 8.30 1.90
CA VAL A 205 -17.47 8.50 0.44
C VAL A 205 -18.65 9.37 0.04
N ILE A 206 -19.84 9.06 0.57
CA ILE A 206 -21.04 9.85 0.29
C ILE A 206 -20.89 11.30 0.78
N ALA A 207 -20.35 11.49 1.98
CA ALA A 207 -20.15 12.83 2.54
C ALA A 207 -19.19 13.68 1.68
N GLN A 208 -18.09 13.09 1.22
CA GLN A 208 -17.10 13.75 0.36
C GLN A 208 -17.66 14.01 -1.04
N ALA A 209 -18.41 13.08 -1.62
CA ALA A 209 -19.11 13.28 -2.89
C ALA A 209 -20.11 14.45 -2.81
N GLN A 210 -20.91 14.52 -1.74
CA GLN A 210 -21.84 15.62 -1.49
C GLN A 210 -21.13 16.96 -1.25
N GLN A 211 -19.91 16.95 -0.69
CA GLN A 211 -19.11 18.16 -0.55
C GLN A 211 -18.65 18.68 -1.92
N LEU A 212 -18.11 17.81 -2.78
CA LEU A 212 -17.73 18.18 -4.14
C LEU A 212 -18.91 18.67 -4.96
N GLN A 213 -20.07 18.00 -4.87
CA GLN A 213 -21.27 18.42 -5.58
C GLN A 213 -21.80 19.78 -5.13
N ARG A 214 -21.63 20.14 -3.84
CA ARG A 214 -21.96 21.48 -3.34
C ARG A 214 -20.98 22.55 -3.82
N GLN A 215 -19.71 22.18 -3.97
CA GLN A 215 -18.66 23.08 -4.46
C GLN A 215 -18.81 23.36 -5.97
N TYR A 216 -19.18 22.33 -6.75
CA TYR A 216 -19.33 22.41 -8.21
C TYR A 216 -20.74 21.99 -8.66
N PRO A 217 -21.78 22.77 -8.34
CA PRO A 217 -23.17 22.38 -8.60
C PRO A 217 -23.50 22.19 -10.09
N ASP A 218 -22.79 22.90 -10.96
CA ASP A 218 -23.04 22.89 -12.41
C ASP A 218 -22.21 21.84 -13.18
N LYS A 219 -21.34 21.10 -12.49
CA LYS A 219 -20.46 20.10 -13.11
C LYS A 219 -20.91 18.68 -12.72
N PRO A 220 -21.09 17.76 -13.70
CA PRO A 220 -21.31 16.36 -13.39
C PRO A 220 -20.17 15.80 -12.52
N LEU A 221 -20.51 15.09 -11.44
CA LEU A 221 -19.55 14.43 -10.57
C LEU A 221 -19.47 12.95 -10.91
N ILE A 222 -18.25 12.45 -11.08
CA ILE A 222 -17.93 11.03 -11.27
C ILE A 222 -16.91 10.64 -10.21
N LEU A 223 -17.18 9.57 -9.47
CA LEU A 223 -16.21 9.01 -8.54
C LEU A 223 -15.29 8.07 -9.32
N SER A 224 -14.24 8.64 -9.92
CA SER A 224 -13.35 7.93 -10.84
C SER A 224 -12.53 6.83 -10.16
N GLU A 225 -12.40 6.86 -8.84
CA GLU A 225 -11.92 5.72 -8.04
C GLU A 225 -12.63 5.65 -6.70
N VAL A 226 -13.23 4.47 -6.47
CA VAL A 226 -13.76 4.04 -5.18
C VAL A 226 -13.31 2.62 -4.91
N GLY A 227 -12.85 2.32 -3.70
CA GLY A 227 -12.34 0.97 -3.45
C GLY A 227 -11.88 0.72 -2.03
N TRP A 228 -11.53 -0.54 -1.79
CA TRP A 228 -10.95 -0.99 -0.54
C TRP A 228 -9.98 -2.15 -0.80
N PRO A 229 -8.75 -2.14 -0.26
CA PRO A 229 -7.82 -3.24 -0.46
C PRO A 229 -8.16 -4.45 0.41
N SER A 230 -7.91 -5.65 -0.11
CA SER A 230 -8.11 -6.93 0.60
C SER A 230 -7.01 -7.29 1.59
N LYS A 231 -5.84 -6.67 1.45
CA LYS A 231 -4.65 -6.91 2.26
C LYS A 231 -3.79 -5.65 2.27
N GLY A 232 -3.05 -5.45 3.35
CA GLY A 232 -2.13 -4.34 3.53
C GLY A 232 -2.51 -3.48 4.72
N ASN A 233 -1.69 -2.47 4.98
CA ASN A 233 -1.83 -1.60 6.14
C ASN A 233 -1.82 -0.14 5.71
N ALA A 234 -2.83 0.64 6.12
CA ALA A 234 -2.83 2.10 5.99
C ALA A 234 -1.96 2.76 7.07
N THR A 235 -1.87 2.14 8.25
CA THR A 235 -0.97 2.54 9.35
C THR A 235 -0.45 1.31 10.07
N ARG A 236 0.53 1.44 10.98
CA ARG A 236 1.01 0.32 11.84
C ARG A 236 -0.11 -0.46 12.53
N ARG A 237 -1.28 0.16 12.74
CA ARG A 237 -2.41 -0.40 13.50
C ARG A 237 -3.69 -0.57 12.69
N THR A 238 -3.66 -0.24 11.39
CA THR A 238 -4.83 -0.30 10.52
C THR A 238 -4.52 -1.23 9.37
N SER A 239 -4.72 -2.52 9.59
CA SER A 239 -4.64 -3.56 8.58
C SER A 239 -6.02 -3.83 7.99
N THR A 240 -6.07 -4.33 6.77
CA THR A 240 -7.32 -4.78 6.13
C THR A 240 -7.31 -6.29 5.84
N THR A 241 -8.50 -6.85 5.63
CA THR A 241 -8.76 -8.25 5.33
C THR A 241 -9.69 -8.41 4.12
N PRO A 242 -9.78 -9.60 3.50
CA PRO A 242 -10.74 -9.87 2.44
C PRO A 242 -12.20 -9.69 2.89
N ALA A 243 -12.52 -10.01 4.15
CA ALA A 243 -13.85 -9.79 4.72
C ALA A 243 -14.17 -8.28 4.82
N GLU A 244 -13.21 -7.47 5.26
CA GLU A 244 -13.36 -5.99 5.31
C GLU A 244 -13.49 -5.37 3.91
N GLN A 245 -12.78 -5.89 2.90
CA GLN A 245 -13.00 -5.50 1.51
C GLN A 245 -14.43 -5.81 1.07
N ALA A 246 -14.95 -7.00 1.37
CA ALA A 246 -16.33 -7.38 1.05
C ALA A 246 -17.36 -6.48 1.73
N ILE A 247 -17.20 -6.23 3.03
CA ILE A 247 -18.08 -5.36 3.80
C ILE A 247 -18.06 -3.93 3.23
N SER A 248 -16.88 -3.38 3.01
CA SER A 248 -16.69 -2.01 2.53
C SER A 248 -17.27 -1.83 1.13
N LEU A 249 -16.85 -2.65 0.16
CA LEU A 249 -17.31 -2.54 -1.23
C LEU A 249 -18.83 -2.76 -1.33
N ARG A 250 -19.37 -3.84 -0.77
CA ARG A 250 -20.81 -4.13 -0.91
C ARG A 250 -21.69 -3.02 -0.30
N THR A 251 -21.30 -2.51 0.86
CA THR A 251 -22.00 -1.38 1.50
C THR A 251 -21.85 -0.10 0.67
N GLN A 252 -20.64 0.20 0.21
CA GLN A 252 -20.34 1.39 -0.57
C GLN A 252 -21.06 1.41 -1.92
N LEU A 253 -21.04 0.30 -2.66
CA LEU A 253 -21.70 0.23 -3.96
C LEU A 253 -23.22 0.30 -3.84
N SER A 254 -23.79 -0.31 -2.79
CA SER A 254 -25.22 -0.19 -2.49
C SER A 254 -25.60 1.27 -2.18
N LEU A 255 -24.82 1.99 -1.38
CA LEU A 255 -25.10 3.40 -1.05
C LEU A 255 -24.91 4.31 -2.27
N LEU A 256 -23.86 4.10 -3.07
CA LEU A 256 -23.63 4.88 -4.30
C LEU A 256 -24.77 4.68 -5.31
N ALA A 257 -25.29 3.46 -5.43
CA ALA A 257 -26.45 3.18 -6.27
C ALA A 257 -27.73 3.87 -5.76
N GLN A 258 -27.95 3.93 -4.44
CA GLN A 258 -29.10 4.63 -3.86
C GLN A 258 -29.06 6.15 -4.07
N HIS A 259 -27.87 6.72 -4.23
CA HIS A 259 -27.66 8.15 -4.47
C HIS A 259 -27.41 8.48 -5.97
N ASP A 260 -27.54 7.50 -6.86
CA ASP A 260 -27.33 7.65 -8.31
C ASP A 260 -25.95 8.24 -8.70
N TYR A 261 -24.91 8.02 -7.89
CA TYR A 261 -23.56 8.47 -8.23
C TYR A 261 -22.91 7.54 -9.26
N PRO A 262 -22.38 8.06 -10.39
CA PRO A 262 -21.54 7.27 -11.28
C PRO A 262 -20.15 7.08 -10.64
N TYR A 263 -19.64 5.86 -10.68
CA TYR A 263 -18.36 5.50 -10.07
C TYR A 263 -17.59 4.43 -10.87
N PHE A 264 -16.28 4.31 -10.58
CA PHE A 264 -15.44 3.21 -11.02
C PHE A 264 -14.76 2.55 -9.82
N VAL A 265 -14.94 1.23 -9.69
CA VAL A 265 -14.30 0.45 -8.62
C VAL A 265 -12.82 0.28 -8.93
N ILE A 266 -11.93 0.73 -8.03
CA ILE A 266 -10.50 0.43 -8.08
C ILE A 266 -10.23 -0.87 -7.30
N GLU A 267 -9.87 -1.96 -7.97
CA GLU A 267 -9.84 -2.16 -9.43
C GLU A 267 -10.38 -3.54 -9.83
N ALA A 268 -10.46 -3.82 -11.13
CA ALA A 268 -10.86 -5.13 -11.61
C ALA A 268 -9.91 -6.24 -11.08
N PHE A 269 -8.60 -6.12 -11.31
CA PHE A 269 -7.62 -7.17 -10.99
C PHE A 269 -6.50 -6.66 -10.09
N ASP A 270 -6.10 -7.46 -9.09
CA ASP A 270 -4.90 -7.20 -8.29
C ASP A 270 -3.68 -6.99 -9.20
N GLN A 271 -2.89 -5.95 -8.90
CA GLN A 271 -1.72 -5.53 -9.70
C GLN A 271 -0.41 -5.75 -8.93
N PRO A 272 0.27 -6.91 -9.08
CA PRO A 272 1.49 -7.22 -8.33
C PRO A 272 2.62 -6.20 -8.42
N TRP A 273 2.63 -5.37 -9.47
CA TRP A 273 3.64 -4.35 -9.72
C TRP A 273 3.44 -3.06 -8.91
N LYS A 274 2.27 -2.82 -8.31
CA LYS A 274 1.95 -1.60 -7.52
C LYS A 274 2.60 -1.60 -6.13
N THR A 275 3.86 -2.01 -6.02
CA THR A 275 4.58 -2.04 -4.73
C THR A 275 4.98 -0.65 -4.24
N GLY A 276 4.99 0.36 -5.12
CA GLY A 276 5.32 1.75 -4.79
C GLY A 276 4.30 2.43 -3.86
N GLU A 277 3.05 1.95 -3.85
CA GLU A 277 1.99 2.39 -2.93
C GLU A 277 2.09 1.69 -1.55
N GLY A 278 3.14 0.89 -1.33
CA GLY A 278 3.33 0.11 -0.12
C GLY A 278 2.54 -1.20 -0.10
N THR A 279 2.35 -1.75 1.10
CA THR A 279 1.73 -3.08 1.28
C THR A 279 0.32 -3.27 0.69
N PRO A 280 -0.58 -2.26 0.59
CA PRO A 280 -1.91 -2.45 0.02
C PRO A 280 -1.98 -2.33 -1.50
N GLY A 281 -1.01 -1.66 -2.15
CA GLY A 281 -1.03 -1.36 -3.59
C GLY A 281 -1.31 -2.57 -4.49
N PRO A 282 -0.73 -3.75 -4.23
CA PRO A 282 -1.01 -4.94 -5.04
C PRO A 282 -2.40 -5.59 -4.86
N HIS A 283 -3.27 -5.08 -3.97
CA HIS A 283 -4.36 -5.88 -3.38
C HIS A 283 -5.76 -5.24 -3.46
N TRP A 284 -5.96 -4.27 -4.35
CA TRP A 284 -7.24 -3.56 -4.58
C TRP A 284 -8.26 -4.33 -5.43
N GLY A 285 -7.83 -5.33 -6.18
CA GLY A 285 -8.65 -6.06 -7.14
C GLY A 285 -9.86 -6.74 -6.51
N VAL A 286 -10.97 -6.74 -7.24
CA VAL A 286 -12.11 -7.66 -7.00
C VAL A 286 -11.75 -9.08 -7.43
N PHE A 287 -10.94 -9.20 -8.47
CA PHE A 287 -10.26 -10.42 -8.89
C PHE A 287 -8.79 -10.40 -8.44
N ASN A 288 -8.22 -11.58 -8.18
CA ASN A 288 -6.79 -11.70 -7.92
C ASN A 288 -5.98 -11.59 -9.21
N SER A 289 -4.64 -11.58 -9.09
CA SER A 289 -3.74 -11.45 -10.24
C SER A 289 -3.82 -12.63 -11.23
N GLN A 290 -4.44 -13.73 -10.80
CA GLN A 290 -4.73 -14.95 -11.57
C GLN A 290 -6.17 -14.95 -12.11
N ARG A 291 -6.88 -13.82 -12.10
CA ARG A 291 -8.23 -13.63 -12.67
C ARG A 291 -9.33 -14.42 -11.94
N GLN A 292 -9.10 -14.82 -10.69
CA GLN A 292 -10.11 -15.49 -9.87
C GLN A 292 -10.79 -14.48 -8.95
N LEU A 293 -12.11 -14.56 -8.84
CA LEU A 293 -12.90 -13.68 -7.98
C LEU A 293 -12.51 -13.89 -6.49
N LYS A 294 -12.17 -12.81 -5.79
CA LYS A 294 -11.77 -12.83 -4.38
C LYS A 294 -12.94 -12.68 -3.42
N LEU A 295 -13.99 -12.00 -3.87
CA LEU A 295 -15.08 -11.52 -3.04
C LEU A 295 -16.25 -12.50 -3.02
N GLN A 296 -16.84 -12.70 -1.84
CA GLN A 296 -18.17 -13.30 -1.74
C GLN A 296 -19.22 -12.23 -2.08
N LEU A 297 -19.93 -12.44 -3.19
CA LEU A 297 -20.91 -11.48 -3.72
C LEU A 297 -22.23 -11.48 -2.95
N TYR A 298 -22.62 -12.61 -2.36
CA TYR A 298 -23.96 -12.80 -1.79
C TYR A 298 -23.93 -13.35 -0.37
N GLY A 299 -24.94 -12.98 0.42
CA GLY A 299 -25.16 -13.47 1.78
C GLY A 299 -24.21 -12.84 2.81
N PRO A 300 -24.30 -13.29 4.08
CA PRO A 300 -23.50 -12.73 5.16
C PRO A 300 -22.01 -12.99 4.92
N VAL A 301 -21.18 -12.00 5.26
CA VAL A 301 -19.72 -12.11 5.16
C VAL A 301 -19.20 -12.72 6.45
N GLU A 302 -18.43 -13.79 6.31
CA GLU A 302 -17.74 -14.44 7.42
C GLU A 302 -16.43 -13.72 7.73
N GLU A 303 -16.39 -13.03 8.87
CA GLU A 303 -15.17 -12.42 9.39
C GLU A 303 -14.50 -13.40 10.37
N GLN A 304 -13.33 -13.92 10.00
CA GLN A 304 -12.52 -14.68 10.94
C GLN A 304 -11.91 -13.76 11.99
N VAL A 305 -12.38 -13.86 13.23
CA VAL A 305 -11.76 -13.18 14.37
C VAL A 305 -10.37 -13.76 14.59
N ARG A 306 -9.36 -13.15 13.97
CA ARG A 306 -7.97 -13.52 14.21
C ARG A 306 -7.64 -13.12 15.64
N TRP A 307 -7.63 -14.04 16.60
CA TRP A 307 -7.21 -13.75 17.99
C TRP A 307 -5.83 -13.08 18.05
N ARG A 308 -4.96 -13.37 17.08
CA ARG A 308 -3.66 -12.70 16.86
C ARG A 308 -3.76 -11.21 16.52
N SER A 309 -4.88 -10.72 16.00
CA SER A 309 -5.18 -9.29 15.78
C SER A 309 -5.80 -8.62 17.01
N VAL A 310 -6.40 -9.40 17.92
CA VAL A 310 -6.96 -8.90 19.17
C VAL A 310 -5.87 -8.68 20.22
N LEU A 311 -4.83 -9.52 20.25
CA LEU A 311 -3.69 -9.37 21.18
C LEU A 311 -3.01 -7.98 21.05
N PRO A 312 -2.64 -7.52 19.84
CA PRO A 312 -2.10 -6.18 19.64
C PRO A 312 -3.06 -5.08 20.12
N ASN A 313 -4.36 -5.17 19.80
CA ASN A 313 -5.35 -4.20 20.26
C ASN A 313 -5.48 -4.15 21.79
N LEU A 314 -5.44 -5.31 22.46
CA LEU A 314 -5.41 -5.38 23.92
C LEU A 314 -4.14 -4.72 24.47
N VAL A 315 -2.98 -5.04 23.90
CA VAL A 315 -1.68 -4.50 24.30
C VAL A 315 -1.63 -2.98 24.05
N ILE A 316 -2.21 -2.46 22.97
CA ILE A 316 -2.36 -1.01 22.70
C ILE A 316 -3.07 -0.32 23.86
N HIS A 317 -4.17 -0.89 24.35
CA HIS A 317 -4.92 -0.32 25.48
C HIS A 317 -4.22 -0.46 26.83
N LEU A 318 -3.19 -1.31 26.93
CA LEU A 318 -2.35 -1.46 28.11
C LEU A 318 -1.12 -0.54 28.11
N ARG A 319 -0.99 0.34 27.10
CA ARG A 319 0.12 1.31 27.04
C ARG A 319 0.12 2.18 28.31
N PRO A 320 1.23 2.20 29.08
CA PRO A 320 1.35 3.08 30.24
C PRO A 320 1.23 4.55 29.80
N GLY A 321 0.40 5.32 30.50
CA GLY A 321 0.13 6.73 30.15
C GLY A 321 1.28 7.68 30.52
N SER A 322 2.20 7.25 31.39
CA SER A 322 3.37 8.02 31.80
C SER A 322 4.52 7.12 32.24
N TRP A 323 5.74 7.67 32.27
CA TRP A 323 6.92 6.94 32.75
C TRP A 323 6.77 6.49 34.22
N TYR A 324 6.04 7.25 35.05
CA TYR A 324 5.71 6.85 36.42
C TYR A 324 4.85 5.59 36.47
N THR A 325 3.87 5.45 35.58
CA THR A 325 3.04 4.25 35.50
C THR A 325 3.85 3.04 35.03
N THR A 326 4.78 3.23 34.08
CA THR A 326 5.72 2.19 33.65
C THR A 326 6.61 1.75 34.81
N LEU A 327 7.21 2.70 35.54
CA LEU A 327 8.06 2.41 36.68
C LEU A 327 7.31 1.65 37.77
N ALA A 328 6.08 2.06 38.11
CA ALA A 328 5.26 1.39 39.10
C ALA A 328 4.93 -0.06 38.69
N ILE A 329 4.58 -0.30 37.42
CA ILE A 329 4.32 -1.65 36.90
C ILE A 329 5.58 -2.50 36.98
N THR A 330 6.73 -1.96 36.56
CA THR A 330 8.02 -2.67 36.61
C THR A 330 8.41 -3.03 38.05
N ILE A 331 8.23 -2.11 39.01
CA ILE A 331 8.50 -2.38 40.44
C ILE A 331 7.59 -3.49 40.95
N VAL A 332 6.29 -3.45 40.64
CA VAL A 332 5.34 -4.49 41.07
C VAL A 332 5.70 -5.86 40.49
N LEU A 333 6.03 -5.93 39.20
CA LEU A 333 6.47 -7.16 38.54
C LEU A 333 7.78 -7.68 39.14
N TYR A 334 8.74 -6.79 39.38
CA TYR A 334 10.02 -7.13 40.00
C TYR A 334 9.83 -7.72 41.41
N CYS A 335 9.00 -7.07 42.23
CA CYS A 335 8.66 -7.57 43.56
C CYS A 335 7.96 -8.94 43.49
N ALA A 336 7.02 -9.13 42.55
CA ALA A 336 6.33 -10.39 42.36
C ALA A 336 7.28 -11.53 41.97
N LEU A 337 8.25 -11.27 41.09
CA LEU A 337 9.27 -12.24 40.70
C LEU A 337 10.20 -12.62 41.85
N ILE A 338 10.61 -11.65 42.67
CA ILE A 338 11.41 -11.91 43.88
C ILE A 338 10.62 -12.78 44.86
N ILE A 339 9.34 -12.45 45.11
CA ILE A 339 8.48 -13.25 45.99
C ILE A 339 8.33 -14.68 45.47
N ALA A 340 8.13 -14.85 44.15
CA ALA A 340 8.03 -16.17 43.53
C ALA A 340 9.35 -16.97 43.65
N ALA A 341 10.49 -16.33 43.43
CA ALA A 341 11.80 -16.95 43.56
C ALA A 341 12.11 -17.37 45.02
N LEU A 342 11.78 -16.52 46.00
CA LEU A 342 11.91 -16.82 47.43
C LEU A 342 10.95 -17.96 47.85
N ALA A 343 9.73 -17.98 47.31
CA ALA A 343 8.76 -19.03 47.58
C ALA A 343 9.17 -20.40 47.02
N TYR A 344 9.97 -20.42 45.96
CA TYR A 344 10.52 -21.62 45.33
C TYR A 344 11.81 -22.12 46.01
N SER A 345 12.65 -21.21 46.48
CA SER A 345 13.98 -21.50 47.05
C SER A 345 13.98 -21.74 48.57
N ARG A 346 12.92 -22.37 49.11
CA ARG A 346 12.68 -22.55 50.56
C ARG A 346 13.77 -23.32 51.33
N LEU A 347 14.67 -24.00 50.63
CA LEU A 347 15.72 -24.85 51.22
C LEU A 347 17.08 -24.13 51.38
N LEU A 348 17.22 -22.90 50.89
CA LEU A 348 18.47 -22.15 50.89
C LEU A 348 18.42 -20.96 51.88
N PRO A 349 19.53 -20.62 52.55
CA PRO A 349 19.63 -19.45 53.42
C PRO A 349 19.30 -18.13 52.72
N LEU A 350 18.66 -17.19 53.43
CA LEU A 350 18.19 -15.91 52.88
C LEU A 350 19.30 -15.09 52.20
N TRP A 351 20.51 -15.12 52.76
CA TRP A 351 21.67 -14.38 52.25
C TRP A 351 22.19 -14.92 50.90
N ILE A 352 21.83 -16.14 50.53
CA ILE A 352 22.09 -16.74 49.22
C ILE A 352 20.89 -16.53 48.29
N THR A 353 19.67 -16.77 48.78
CA THR A 353 18.46 -16.72 47.94
C THR A 353 18.11 -15.32 47.47
N LEU A 354 18.31 -14.30 48.31
CA LEU A 354 17.98 -12.91 47.97
C LEU A 354 18.81 -12.38 46.78
N PRO A 355 20.15 -12.43 46.76
CA PRO A 355 20.93 -11.94 45.62
C PRO A 355 20.67 -12.73 44.34
N ILE A 356 20.48 -14.05 44.43
CA ILE A 356 20.14 -14.89 43.27
C ILE A 356 18.76 -14.51 42.72
N SER A 357 17.77 -14.27 43.59
CA SER A 357 16.41 -13.87 43.18
C SER A 357 16.40 -12.49 42.52
N LEU A 358 17.18 -11.54 43.04
CA LEU A 358 17.36 -10.21 42.44
C LEU A 358 18.00 -10.30 41.06
N LEU A 359 19.08 -11.08 40.92
CA LEU A 359 19.76 -11.29 39.64
C LEU A 359 18.84 -11.96 38.62
N TRP A 360 18.13 -13.01 39.03
CA TRP A 360 17.18 -13.73 38.19
C TRP A 360 16.03 -12.84 37.71
N ALA A 361 15.38 -12.10 38.61
CA ALA A 361 14.31 -11.17 38.25
C ALA A 361 14.81 -10.09 37.29
N THR A 362 16.04 -9.60 37.48
CA THR A 362 16.66 -8.59 36.60
C THR A 362 16.93 -9.18 35.21
N CYS A 363 17.55 -10.35 35.13
CA CYS A 363 17.85 -11.00 33.84
C CYS A 363 16.56 -11.37 33.08
N LEU A 364 15.54 -11.85 33.79
CA LEU A 364 14.26 -12.21 33.17
C LEU A 364 13.52 -10.98 32.64
N LEU A 365 13.43 -9.90 33.42
CA LEU A 365 12.80 -8.66 32.95
C LEU A 365 13.59 -8.02 31.81
N ALA A 366 14.93 -8.04 31.86
CA ALA A 366 15.77 -7.53 30.78
C ALA A 366 15.59 -8.36 29.50
N GLY A 367 15.60 -9.69 29.59
CA GLY A 367 15.36 -10.59 28.46
C GLY A 367 13.98 -10.38 27.84
N ILE A 368 12.92 -10.36 28.66
CA ILE A 368 11.57 -10.07 28.18
C ILE A 368 11.49 -8.68 27.55
N ALA A 369 12.14 -7.67 28.13
CA ALA A 369 12.14 -6.31 27.58
C ALA A 369 12.83 -6.23 26.21
N ILE A 370 13.95 -6.96 26.02
CA ILE A 370 14.67 -7.03 24.74
C ILE A 370 13.81 -7.74 23.69
N GLU A 371 13.34 -8.96 24.00
CA GLU A 371 12.52 -9.76 23.07
C GLU A 371 11.19 -9.09 22.72
N SER A 372 10.62 -8.35 23.68
CA SER A 372 9.37 -7.63 23.49
C SER A 372 9.58 -6.23 22.92
N HIS A 373 10.81 -5.73 22.78
CA HIS A 373 11.05 -4.34 22.35
C HIS A 373 10.45 -4.08 20.97
N GLU A 374 10.80 -4.91 19.98
CA GLU A 374 10.32 -4.83 18.60
C GLU A 374 8.79 -4.97 18.53
N PHE A 375 8.22 -5.91 19.29
CA PHE A 375 6.77 -6.10 19.36
C PHE A 375 6.08 -4.87 19.97
N LEU A 376 6.60 -4.34 21.08
CA LEU A 376 6.07 -3.15 21.73
C LEU A 376 6.32 -1.89 20.89
N GLU A 377 7.38 -1.81 20.09
CA GLU A 377 7.60 -0.71 19.16
C GLU A 377 6.63 -0.80 17.97
N ALA A 378 6.37 -2.00 17.45
CA ALA A 378 5.35 -2.21 16.42
C ALA A 378 3.95 -1.80 16.92
N VAL A 379 3.62 -2.14 18.18
CA VAL A 379 2.30 -1.94 18.76
C VAL A 379 2.13 -0.56 19.40
N TRP A 380 3.08 -0.07 20.19
CA TRP A 380 3.06 1.24 20.89
C TRP A 380 3.86 2.35 20.20
N GLY A 381 4.64 2.04 19.18
CA GLY A 381 5.40 3.03 18.44
C GLY A 381 4.52 4.09 17.78
N PRO A 382 5.15 5.10 17.17
CA PRO A 382 4.46 6.14 16.44
C PRO A 382 3.50 5.53 15.41
N VAL A 383 2.25 6.00 15.38
CA VAL A 383 1.23 5.53 14.42
C VAL A 383 1.71 5.75 12.98
N GLN A 384 2.46 6.84 12.78
CA GLN A 384 3.25 7.12 11.59
C GLN A 384 4.69 6.67 11.84
N PRO A 385 5.12 5.49 11.35
CA PRO A 385 6.55 5.22 11.25
C PRO A 385 7.21 6.35 10.48
N ARG A 386 8.51 6.59 10.72
CA ARG A 386 9.31 7.39 9.77
C ARG A 386 9.38 6.61 8.46
N THR A 387 8.38 6.77 7.60
CA THR A 387 8.39 6.30 6.23
C THR A 387 9.29 7.24 5.45
N PHE A 388 10.47 6.75 5.09
CA PHE A 388 11.24 7.35 4.02
C PHE A 388 10.53 6.98 2.71
N LEU A 389 9.57 7.80 2.30
CA LEU A 389 9.10 7.75 0.93
C LEU A 389 10.34 8.01 0.05
N PRO A 390 10.59 7.21 -1.00
CA PRO A 390 11.65 7.53 -1.93
C PRO A 390 11.31 8.90 -2.52
N ALA A 391 12.03 9.94 -2.10
CA ALA A 391 11.94 11.23 -2.74
C ALA A 391 12.46 11.01 -4.17
N ARG A 392 11.56 11.04 -5.15
CA ARG A 392 11.93 11.11 -6.58
C ARG A 392 12.43 12.53 -6.87
N CYS A 393 13.45 12.97 -6.16
CA CYS A 393 14.12 14.22 -6.46
C CYS A 393 15.06 13.97 -7.65
N LYS A 394 15.08 14.90 -8.61
CA LYS A 394 16.15 14.98 -9.60
C LYS A 394 17.47 15.10 -8.85
N TYR A 395 18.40 14.19 -9.13
CA TYR A 395 19.68 14.06 -8.43
C TYR A 395 20.70 15.12 -8.85
N ASP A 396 20.31 16.39 -8.88
CA ASP A 396 21.21 17.47 -9.30
C ASP A 396 22.40 17.62 -8.33
N ASN A 397 22.30 17.06 -7.11
CA ASN A 397 23.38 16.92 -6.11
C ASN A 397 23.20 15.67 -5.22
N ALA A 398 23.27 14.46 -5.78
CA ALA A 398 23.18 13.23 -4.98
C ALA A 398 24.38 13.08 -4.03
N LEU A 399 24.08 12.96 -2.72
CA LEU A 399 25.09 12.62 -1.70
C LEU A 399 25.71 11.26 -2.00
N LYS A 400 27.02 11.12 -1.73
CA LYS A 400 27.69 9.82 -1.81
C LYS A 400 27.19 8.91 -0.69
N VAL A 401 26.63 7.76 -1.03
CA VAL A 401 26.15 6.75 -0.08
C VAL A 401 27.10 5.56 -0.06
N SER A 402 27.47 5.07 1.12
CA SER A 402 28.28 3.84 1.24
C SER A 402 27.42 2.71 1.81
N VAL A 403 27.28 1.64 1.06
CA VAL A 403 26.51 0.44 1.43
C VAL A 403 27.49 -0.63 1.90
N HIS A 404 27.50 -0.91 3.19
CA HIS A 404 28.39 -1.91 3.76
C HIS A 404 27.71 -3.28 3.73
N VAL A 405 28.38 -4.27 3.13
CA VAL A 405 27.95 -5.67 3.09
C VAL A 405 28.90 -6.47 3.98
N PRO A 406 28.61 -6.56 5.29
CA PRO A 406 29.41 -7.37 6.19
C PRO A 406 29.22 -8.85 5.86
N CYS A 407 30.33 -9.55 5.68
CA CYS A 407 30.38 -10.99 5.39
C CYS A 407 31.39 -11.67 6.32
N HIS A 408 31.18 -12.95 6.58
CA HIS A 408 32.15 -13.87 7.11
C HIS A 408 32.05 -15.19 6.33
N ASN A 409 31.44 -16.24 6.89
CA ASN A 409 31.38 -17.57 6.26
C ASN A 409 30.08 -17.82 5.48
N GLU A 410 29.40 -16.78 4.97
CA GLU A 410 28.20 -16.98 4.16
C GLU A 410 28.52 -17.69 2.84
N PRO A 411 27.61 -18.55 2.33
CA PRO A 411 27.79 -19.18 1.02
C PRO A 411 28.04 -18.12 -0.07
N PRO A 412 29.06 -18.30 -0.94
CA PRO A 412 29.45 -17.28 -1.92
C PRO A 412 28.30 -16.84 -2.82
N ASP A 413 27.43 -17.77 -3.22
CA ASP A 413 26.32 -17.47 -4.12
C ASP A 413 25.24 -16.59 -3.47
N MET A 414 25.10 -16.64 -2.14
CA MET A 414 24.22 -15.73 -1.40
C MET A 414 24.76 -14.30 -1.45
N VAL A 415 26.07 -14.14 -1.23
CA VAL A 415 26.72 -12.82 -1.27
C VAL A 415 26.69 -12.27 -2.70
N LYS A 416 26.99 -13.09 -3.71
CA LYS A 416 26.87 -12.68 -5.13
C LYS A 416 25.48 -12.19 -5.49
N ARG A 417 24.42 -12.91 -5.11
CA ARG A 417 23.03 -12.47 -5.34
C ARG A 417 22.70 -11.13 -4.68
N THR A 418 23.31 -10.87 -3.52
CA THR A 418 23.18 -9.59 -2.83
C THR A 418 23.87 -8.48 -3.63
N LEU A 419 25.10 -8.71 -4.09
CA LEU A 419 25.85 -7.76 -4.93
C LEU A 419 25.14 -7.50 -6.27
N ASP A 420 24.60 -8.53 -6.92
CA ASP A 420 23.81 -8.41 -8.16
C ASP A 420 22.52 -7.60 -7.95
N SER A 421 21.95 -7.64 -6.75
CA SER A 421 20.77 -6.86 -6.40
C SER A 421 21.15 -5.40 -6.13
N LEU A 422 22.29 -5.16 -5.47
CA LEU A 422 22.82 -3.81 -5.22
C LEU A 422 23.24 -3.11 -6.52
N GLN A 423 23.77 -3.85 -7.50
CA GLN A 423 24.10 -3.29 -8.83
C GLN A 423 22.86 -2.76 -9.57
N LYS A 424 21.67 -3.27 -9.25
CA LYS A 424 20.39 -2.86 -9.88
C LYS A 424 19.77 -1.62 -9.22
N LEU A 425 20.42 -1.02 -8.22
CA LEU A 425 19.94 0.20 -7.59
C LEU A 425 20.04 1.38 -8.56
N ASP A 426 18.95 2.14 -8.68
CA ASP A 426 18.83 3.33 -9.52
C ASP A 426 19.20 4.60 -8.74
N TYR A 427 20.35 4.56 -8.03
CA TYR A 427 20.89 5.71 -7.31
C TYR A 427 22.24 6.12 -7.94
N PRO A 428 22.46 7.40 -8.27
CA PRO A 428 23.57 7.77 -9.14
C PRO A 428 24.94 7.86 -8.44
N ASN A 429 24.98 7.87 -7.10
CA ASN A 429 26.23 8.12 -6.35
C ASN A 429 26.36 7.24 -5.10
N PHE A 430 26.53 5.92 -5.27
CA PHE A 430 26.76 5.02 -4.14
C PHE A 430 27.97 4.10 -4.35
N GLU A 431 28.59 3.66 -3.26
CA GLU A 431 29.59 2.60 -3.28
C GLU A 431 29.10 1.41 -2.47
N VAL A 432 29.56 0.21 -2.82
CA VAL A 432 29.32 -0.99 -2.03
C VAL A 432 30.65 -1.46 -1.49
N LEU A 433 30.77 -1.53 -0.16
CA LEU A 433 31.93 -2.04 0.54
C LEU A 433 31.63 -3.43 1.07
N VAL A 434 32.23 -4.45 0.47
CA VAL A 434 32.18 -5.81 1.01
C VAL A 434 33.25 -5.94 2.07
N ILE A 435 32.81 -6.15 3.31
CA ILE A 435 33.69 -6.22 4.48
C ILE A 435 33.70 -7.66 4.95
N ASP A 436 34.76 -8.39 4.60
CA ASP A 436 34.97 -9.76 5.07
C ASP A 436 35.65 -9.74 6.44
N ASN A 437 35.00 -10.36 7.42
CA ASN A 437 35.49 -10.48 8.79
C ASN A 437 36.30 -11.76 8.99
N ASN A 438 37.51 -11.77 8.43
CA ASN A 438 38.54 -12.80 8.67
C ASN A 438 38.11 -14.23 8.31
N THR A 439 37.46 -14.39 7.16
CA THR A 439 37.13 -15.70 6.59
C THR A 439 38.41 -16.41 6.15
N GLN A 440 38.69 -17.56 6.79
CA GLN A 440 39.91 -18.33 6.51
C GLN A 440 39.79 -19.20 5.26
N ASP A 441 38.56 -19.63 4.94
CA ASP A 441 38.31 -20.52 3.83
C ASP A 441 38.32 -19.77 2.48
N ARG A 442 39.34 -20.08 1.66
CA ARG A 442 39.52 -19.53 0.32
C ARG A 442 38.37 -19.85 -0.62
N THR A 443 37.67 -20.98 -0.42
CA THR A 443 36.52 -21.34 -1.26
C THR A 443 35.31 -20.44 -1.01
N THR A 444 35.31 -19.71 0.11
CA THR A 444 34.23 -18.83 0.52
C THR A 444 34.47 -17.37 0.10
N TRP A 445 35.65 -16.81 0.38
CA TRP A 445 35.90 -15.38 0.08
C TRP A 445 36.43 -15.12 -1.34
N GLU A 446 37.23 -16.00 -1.95
CA GLU A 446 37.78 -15.75 -3.30
C GLU A 446 36.73 -15.63 -4.41
N PRO A 447 35.64 -16.42 -4.41
CA PRO A 447 34.59 -16.24 -5.43
C PRO A 447 33.86 -14.91 -5.26
N VAL A 448 33.75 -14.37 -4.04
CA VAL A 448 33.13 -13.07 -3.76
C VAL A 448 34.06 -11.94 -4.23
N GLU A 449 35.37 -12.04 -3.96
CA GLU A 449 36.37 -11.09 -4.45
C GLU A 449 36.38 -11.03 -5.99
N ARG A 450 36.39 -12.20 -6.65
CA ARG A 450 36.30 -12.25 -8.13
C ARG A 450 35.02 -11.63 -8.65
N HIS A 451 33.89 -11.82 -7.95
CA HIS A 451 32.62 -11.22 -8.33
C HIS A 451 32.62 -9.69 -8.15
N CYS A 452 33.17 -9.18 -7.03
CA CYS A 452 33.44 -7.75 -6.82
C CYS A 452 34.22 -7.14 -8.01
N GLN A 453 35.29 -7.81 -8.45
CA GLN A 453 36.12 -7.35 -9.57
C GLN A 453 35.37 -7.37 -10.91
N GLN A 454 34.53 -8.38 -11.15
CA GLN A 454 33.70 -8.49 -12.35
C GLN A 454 32.65 -7.38 -12.44
N LEU A 455 32.05 -7.02 -11.30
CA LEU A 455 31.01 -5.98 -11.27
C LEU A 455 31.60 -4.58 -11.54
N GLY A 456 32.86 -4.33 -11.16
CA GLY A 456 33.64 -3.16 -11.55
C GLY A 456 33.02 -1.80 -11.21
N PRO A 457 33.68 -0.68 -11.59
CA PRO A 457 33.04 0.64 -11.61
C PRO A 457 32.08 0.73 -12.81
N VAL A 458 30.84 1.15 -12.57
CA VAL A 458 29.83 1.28 -13.64
C VAL A 458 30.17 2.51 -14.48
N SER A 459 30.52 2.30 -15.76
CA SER A 459 30.80 3.37 -16.73
C SER A 459 29.59 4.31 -16.84
N ASN A 460 29.78 5.57 -16.44
CA ASN A 460 28.81 6.69 -16.36
C ASN A 460 28.16 6.99 -14.99
N SER A 461 28.62 6.39 -13.89
CA SER A 461 28.28 6.86 -12.54
C SER A 461 29.50 6.76 -11.62
N SER A 462 29.56 7.55 -10.54
CA SER A 462 30.58 7.43 -9.49
C SER A 462 30.41 6.16 -8.62
N THR A 463 29.71 5.15 -9.15
CA THR A 463 29.36 3.91 -8.50
C THR A 463 30.52 2.93 -8.54
N SER A 464 30.99 2.50 -7.36
CA SER A 464 32.06 1.51 -7.25
C SER A 464 31.72 0.42 -6.24
N ILE A 465 31.80 -0.83 -6.66
CA ILE A 465 31.77 -1.99 -5.76
C ILE A 465 33.22 -2.35 -5.45
N ARG A 466 33.59 -2.33 -4.17
CA ARG A 466 34.95 -2.64 -3.71
C ARG A 466 34.87 -3.67 -2.59
N CYS A 467 35.68 -4.71 -2.72
CA CYS A 467 35.96 -5.61 -1.62
C CYS A 467 37.13 -5.00 -0.82
N GLN A 468 36.94 -4.79 0.48
CA GLN A 468 37.99 -4.29 1.37
C GLN A 468 38.36 -5.40 2.35
N ASP A 469 39.54 -5.96 2.18
CA ASP A 469 40.08 -6.97 3.10
C ASP A 469 40.47 -6.29 4.42
N SER A 470 39.88 -6.76 5.52
CA SER A 470 40.17 -6.26 6.87
C SER A 470 41.64 -6.47 7.27
N ARG A 471 42.41 -7.30 6.54
CA ARG A 471 43.87 -7.46 6.73
C ARG A 471 44.71 -6.26 6.32
N GLN A 472 44.16 -5.31 5.56
CA GLN A 472 44.86 -4.08 5.15
C GLN A 472 44.51 -2.84 5.99
N VAL A 473 43.68 -3.00 7.02
CA VAL A 473 43.32 -1.90 7.94
C VAL A 473 43.96 -2.18 9.30
N HIS A 474 45.29 -2.21 9.34
CA HIS A 474 46.10 -2.04 10.54
C HIS A 474 47.43 -1.38 10.24
#